data_AF-A0A256CAZ7-F1
#
_entry.id   AF-A0A256CAZ7-F1
#
_cell.length_a   1.000
_cell.length_b   1.000
_cell.length_c   1.000
_cell.angle_alpha   90.00
_cell.angle_beta   90.00
_cell.angle_gamma   90.00
#
_symmetry.space_group_name_H-M   'P 1'
#
loop_
_entity.id
_entity.type
_entity.pdbx_description
1 polymer ?
#
loop_
_entity_poly.entity_id
_entity_poly.type
_entity_poly.pdbx_seq_one_letter_code
_entity_poly.pdbx_strand_id
1 'polypeptide(L)'
;MHYKKGDKVKHPKQEAWGIGLVLEDQRDDKVHILFEHAGQKLLSVQFCSPVKVEVDDSRLAMNQPLTARFLSLCPKGVADAKFIKNVTPYRDLSEQAQTELNEVDVRAWLKRGEADVIVARLVALLQSAPKGLIQSPASVIQAIEKGSAHEFASLWCDVVYGNEEERAEDWAAFAELCRELGIHQWSALTYLLALMKPMQLIIVMPKILTAIAPSYGMTLNFTDDFTLKDYEAALTLAAKLKSAAQAAGIELRDMMEVAVYAAFCVKAL
;
A
#
# COMPACT_ATOMS: atom_id res chain seq x y z
N MET A 1 -19.43 25.33 -23.51
CA MET A 1 -18.48 25.71 -22.44
C MET A 1 -17.13 25.15 -22.80
N HIS A 2 -16.05 25.93 -22.64
CA HIS A 2 -14.69 25.39 -22.68
C HIS A 2 -14.16 25.22 -21.26
N TYR A 3 -13.66 24.02 -20.95
CA TYR A 3 -12.96 23.75 -19.70
C TYR A 3 -11.48 24.02 -19.88
N LYS A 4 -10.89 24.72 -18.91
CA LYS A 4 -9.46 24.96 -18.81
C LYS A 4 -8.87 24.10 -17.71
N LYS A 5 -7.59 23.76 -17.84
CA LYS A 5 -6.82 23.14 -16.78
C LYS A 5 -6.97 23.95 -15.49
N GLY A 6 -7.30 23.26 -14.40
CA GLY A 6 -7.54 23.86 -13.09
C GLY A 6 -9.00 24.23 -12.82
N ASP A 7 -9.90 24.15 -13.80
CA ASP A 7 -11.32 24.32 -13.56
C ASP A 7 -11.84 23.23 -12.61
N LYS A 8 -12.64 23.64 -11.64
CA LYS A 8 -13.32 22.76 -10.68
C LYS A 8 -14.72 22.48 -11.20
N VAL A 9 -15.11 21.22 -11.24
CA VAL A 9 -16.37 20.79 -11.83
C VAL A 9 -17.06 19.73 -10.98
N LYS A 10 -18.35 19.52 -11.16
CA LYS A 10 -19.09 18.36 -10.64
C LYS A 10 -19.71 17.59 -11.78
N HIS A 11 -19.79 16.26 -11.64
CA HIS A 11 -20.55 15.46 -12.58
C HIS A 11 -22.06 15.66 -12.33
N PRO A 12 -22.86 16.02 -13.35
CA PRO A 12 -24.26 16.42 -13.16
C PRO A 12 -25.17 15.31 -12.62
N LYS A 13 -24.78 14.04 -12.82
CA LYS A 13 -25.57 12.85 -12.41
C LYS A 13 -24.87 11.93 -11.41
N GLN A 14 -23.62 12.22 -11.04
CA GLN A 14 -22.79 11.31 -10.23
C GLN A 14 -22.29 12.09 -9.02
N GLU A 15 -23.20 12.44 -8.11
CA GLU A 15 -22.87 13.21 -6.91
C GLU A 15 -21.82 12.51 -6.05
N ALA A 16 -21.88 11.17 -5.99
CA ALA A 16 -20.93 10.34 -5.24
C ALA A 16 -19.47 10.47 -5.72
N TRP A 17 -19.22 11.00 -6.92
CA TRP A 17 -17.85 11.22 -7.43
C TRP A 17 -17.17 12.43 -6.77
N GLY A 18 -17.94 13.31 -6.14
CA GLY A 18 -17.45 14.53 -5.52
C GLY A 18 -17.08 15.61 -6.55
N ILE A 19 -16.19 16.51 -6.14
CA ILE A 19 -15.64 17.57 -6.99
C ILE A 19 -14.56 16.98 -7.89
N GLY A 20 -14.54 17.40 -9.15
CA GLY A 20 -13.56 17.06 -10.15
C GLY A 20 -12.66 18.24 -10.48
N LEU A 21 -11.38 17.98 -10.73
CA LEU A 21 -10.45 18.96 -11.29
C LEU A 21 -10.13 18.62 -12.75
N VAL A 22 -10.26 19.61 -13.63
CA VAL A 22 -9.85 19.49 -15.02
C VAL A 22 -8.32 19.47 -15.11
N LEU A 23 -7.76 18.38 -15.64
CA LEU A 23 -6.31 18.11 -15.66
C LEU A 23 -5.57 18.79 -16.81
N GLU A 24 -6.27 19.03 -17.91
CA GLU A 24 -5.77 19.70 -19.11
C GLU A 24 -6.89 20.49 -19.78
N ASP A 25 -6.52 21.49 -20.58
CA ASP A 25 -7.49 22.22 -21.39
C ASP A 25 -8.27 21.24 -22.26
N GLN A 26 -9.59 21.45 -22.34
CA GLN A 26 -10.47 20.62 -23.15
C GLN A 26 -9.96 20.57 -24.60
N ARG A 27 -9.79 19.36 -25.12
CA ARG A 27 -9.43 19.10 -26.52
C ARG A 27 -10.65 18.51 -27.21
N ASP A 28 -11.10 19.17 -28.27
CA ASP A 28 -12.30 18.79 -29.02
C ASP A 28 -13.52 18.64 -28.10
N ASP A 29 -14.15 17.46 -28.11
CA ASP A 29 -15.28 17.11 -27.28
C ASP A 29 -14.88 16.40 -25.98
N LYS A 30 -13.59 16.37 -25.61
CA LYS A 30 -13.10 15.58 -24.47
C LYS A 30 -12.47 16.45 -23.39
N VAL A 31 -12.73 16.07 -22.14
CA VAL A 31 -12.13 16.69 -20.97
C VAL A 31 -11.66 15.62 -19.99
N HIS A 32 -10.39 15.71 -19.60
CA HIS A 32 -9.79 14.86 -18.56
C HIS A 32 -10.04 15.49 -17.19
N ILE A 33 -10.76 14.77 -16.33
CA ILE A 33 -11.16 15.24 -15.00
C ILE A 33 -10.77 14.22 -13.95
N LEU A 34 -10.11 14.65 -12.88
CA LEU A 34 -9.86 13.85 -11.68
C LEU A 34 -10.92 14.15 -10.63
N PHE A 35 -11.81 13.19 -10.36
CA PHE A 35 -12.86 13.30 -9.33
C PHE A 35 -12.38 12.76 -7.97
N GLU A 36 -12.77 13.43 -6.89
CA GLU A 36 -12.43 13.11 -5.49
C GLU A 36 -12.62 11.63 -5.12
N HIS A 37 -13.73 11.03 -5.53
CA HIS A 37 -14.11 9.66 -5.12
C HIS A 37 -14.20 8.68 -6.29
N ALA A 38 -13.93 9.13 -7.51
CA ALA A 38 -14.03 8.31 -8.71
C ALA A 38 -12.75 8.26 -9.56
N GLY A 39 -11.71 8.99 -9.14
CA GLY A 39 -10.43 9.03 -9.84
C GLY A 39 -10.51 9.74 -11.19
N GLN A 40 -9.56 9.45 -12.08
CA GLN A 40 -9.50 10.08 -13.39
C GLN A 40 -10.59 9.55 -14.33
N LYS A 41 -11.30 10.45 -15.00
CA LYS A 41 -12.31 10.17 -16.00
C LYS A 41 -12.06 11.04 -17.23
N LEU A 42 -12.16 10.41 -18.39
CA LEU A 42 -12.24 11.11 -19.66
C LEU A 42 -13.70 11.22 -20.03
N LEU A 43 -14.24 12.44 -20.01
CA LEU A 43 -15.65 12.70 -20.32
C LEU A 43 -15.79 13.36 -21.68
N SER A 44 -16.78 12.92 -22.45
CA SER A 44 -17.20 13.65 -23.64
C SER A 44 -18.21 14.72 -23.26
N VAL A 45 -17.91 15.98 -23.58
CA VAL A 45 -18.76 17.14 -23.25
C VAL A 45 -20.13 17.09 -23.90
N GLN A 46 -20.23 16.40 -25.04
CA GLN A 46 -21.48 16.22 -25.78
C GLN A 46 -22.48 15.37 -24.99
N PHE A 47 -21.99 14.35 -24.27
CA PHE A 47 -22.83 13.42 -23.52
C PHE A 47 -22.95 13.78 -22.04
N CYS A 48 -21.94 14.45 -21.50
CA CYS A 48 -21.92 14.89 -20.13
C CYS A 48 -21.24 16.26 -20.08
N SER A 49 -21.97 17.27 -19.61
CA SER A 49 -21.42 18.61 -19.38
C SER A 49 -21.20 18.82 -17.87
N PRO A 50 -19.97 18.63 -17.37
CA PRO A 50 -19.63 18.88 -15.97
C PRO A 50 -19.95 20.32 -15.56
N VAL A 51 -20.55 20.51 -14.38
CA VAL A 51 -20.94 21.84 -13.93
C VAL A 51 -19.75 22.50 -13.23
N LYS A 52 -19.27 23.65 -13.71
CA LYS A 52 -18.21 24.40 -13.01
C LYS A 52 -18.70 24.86 -11.64
N VAL A 53 -17.86 24.71 -10.63
CA VAL A 53 -18.16 25.07 -9.24
C VAL A 53 -17.05 25.93 -8.66
N GLU A 54 -17.41 26.94 -7.87
CA GLU A 54 -16.44 27.64 -7.03
C GLU A 54 -16.40 26.98 -5.66
N VAL A 55 -15.24 26.43 -5.30
CA VAL A 55 -15.02 25.75 -4.03
C VAL A 55 -13.71 26.26 -3.46
N ASP A 56 -13.69 26.52 -2.15
CA ASP A 56 -12.49 26.88 -1.40
C ASP A 56 -11.41 25.80 -1.56
N ASP A 57 -10.20 26.22 -1.92
CA ASP A 57 -9.07 25.35 -2.26
C ASP A 57 -8.62 24.45 -1.11
N SER A 58 -9.02 24.78 0.12
CA SER A 58 -8.79 23.98 1.33
C SER A 58 -9.34 22.55 1.23
N ARG A 59 -10.40 22.31 0.43
CA ARG A 59 -10.96 20.97 0.16
C ARG A 59 -10.30 20.23 -1.00
N LEU A 60 -9.44 20.91 -1.76
CA LEU A 60 -8.78 20.40 -2.98
C LEU A 60 -7.33 19.98 -2.74
N ALA A 61 -6.92 19.71 -1.50
CA ALA A 61 -5.62 19.14 -1.17
C ALA A 61 -5.29 17.89 -2.02
N MET A 62 -6.33 17.17 -2.49
CA MET A 62 -6.29 16.09 -3.50
C MET A 62 -5.66 16.44 -4.87
N ASN A 63 -5.38 17.70 -5.15
CA ASN A 63 -4.75 18.15 -6.41
C ASN A 63 -3.29 18.59 -6.26
N GLN A 64 -2.80 18.69 -5.03
CA GLN A 64 -1.37 18.87 -4.83
C GLN A 64 -0.66 17.57 -5.20
N PRO A 65 0.48 17.62 -5.91
CA PRO A 65 1.35 16.47 -6.09
C PRO A 65 1.59 15.79 -4.75
N LEU A 66 1.63 14.45 -4.71
CA LEU A 66 1.79 13.70 -3.46
C LEU A 66 3.01 14.19 -2.65
N THR A 67 4.08 14.57 -3.36
CA THR A 67 5.26 15.22 -2.78
C THR A 67 4.94 16.49 -2.00
N ALA A 68 4.10 17.38 -2.54
CA ALA A 68 3.74 18.62 -1.86
C ALA A 68 2.92 18.35 -0.58
N ARG A 69 2.02 17.36 -0.62
CA ARG A 69 1.28 16.90 0.57
C ARG A 69 2.19 16.31 1.64
N PHE A 70 3.17 15.52 1.20
CA PHE A 70 4.17 14.99 2.11
C PHE A 70 4.99 16.13 2.75
N LEU A 71 5.50 17.05 1.94
CA LEU A 71 6.33 18.17 2.41
C LEU A 71 5.55 19.15 3.30
N SER A 72 4.24 19.29 3.16
CA SER A 72 3.44 20.09 4.09
C SER A 72 3.39 19.50 5.50
N LEU A 73 3.52 18.17 5.62
CA LEU A 73 3.56 17.47 6.91
C LEU A 73 4.98 17.21 7.41
N CYS A 74 5.94 17.11 6.49
CA CYS A 74 7.36 16.84 6.73
C CYS A 74 8.22 17.82 5.91
N PRO A 75 8.36 19.10 6.33
CA PRO A 75 9.04 20.13 5.54
C PRO A 75 10.50 19.83 5.24
N LYS A 76 11.16 18.99 6.07
CA LYS A 76 12.54 18.52 5.85
C LYS A 76 12.60 17.20 5.06
N GLY A 77 11.50 16.81 4.42
CA GLY A 77 11.39 15.55 3.69
C GLY A 77 11.60 14.34 4.59
N VAL A 78 12.39 13.36 4.13
CA VAL A 78 12.71 12.14 4.90
C VAL A 78 13.58 12.41 6.13
N ALA A 79 14.26 13.55 6.20
CA ALA A 79 15.04 13.97 7.36
C ALA A 79 14.16 14.61 8.45
N ASP A 80 12.86 14.77 8.22
CA ASP A 80 11.94 15.30 9.22
C ASP A 80 11.75 14.33 10.39
N ALA A 81 11.82 14.83 11.62
CA ALA A 81 11.68 14.03 12.83
C ALA A 81 10.35 13.26 12.87
N LYS A 82 9.28 13.82 12.28
CA LYS A 82 7.98 13.16 12.20
C LYS A 82 8.03 11.94 11.28
N PHE A 83 8.73 12.02 10.15
CA PHE A 83 8.92 10.89 9.25
C PHE A 83 9.82 9.82 9.91
N ILE A 84 10.98 10.23 10.44
CA ILE A 84 11.94 9.33 11.12
C ILE A 84 11.25 8.54 12.23
N LYS A 85 10.46 9.21 13.08
CA LYS A 85 9.70 8.55 14.16
C LYS A 85 8.76 7.44 13.67
N ASN A 86 8.25 7.55 12.44
CA ASN A 86 7.37 6.54 11.84
C ASN A 86 8.14 5.48 11.05
N VAL A 87 9.44 5.62 10.80
CA VAL A 87 10.24 4.65 10.04
C VAL A 87 11.16 3.85 10.96
N THR A 88 11.83 4.50 11.93
CA THR A 88 12.81 3.87 12.83
C THR A 88 12.30 2.58 13.47
N PRO A 89 11.10 2.53 14.09
CA PRO A 89 10.63 1.30 14.73
C PRO A 89 10.53 0.11 13.77
N TYR A 90 10.23 0.35 12.49
CA TYR A 90 10.14 -0.70 11.48
C TYR A 90 11.50 -1.18 11.01
N ARG A 91 12.49 -0.27 10.95
CA ARG A 91 13.85 -0.62 10.56
C ARG A 91 14.49 -1.53 11.60
N ASP A 92 14.36 -1.16 12.88
CA ASP A 92 14.89 -1.94 14.01
C ASP A 92 14.24 -3.34 14.03
N LEU A 93 12.92 -3.42 13.83
CA LEU A 93 12.20 -4.70 13.74
C LEU A 93 12.58 -5.51 12.50
N SER A 94 12.87 -4.88 11.37
CA SER A 94 13.27 -5.57 10.13
C SER A 94 14.67 -6.16 10.27
N GLU A 95 15.61 -5.42 10.87
CA GLU A 95 16.97 -5.91 11.16
C GLU A 95 16.93 -7.09 12.15
N GLN A 96 16.12 -6.96 13.21
CA GLN A 96 15.88 -8.05 14.16
C GLN A 96 15.26 -9.27 13.46
N ALA A 97 14.17 -9.09 12.70
CA ALA A 97 13.47 -10.17 12.02
C ALA A 97 14.38 -10.92 11.04
N GLN A 98 15.15 -10.20 10.21
CA GLN A 98 16.08 -10.83 9.26
C GLN A 98 17.19 -11.62 9.96
N THR A 99 17.62 -11.19 11.14
CA THR A 99 18.61 -11.92 11.96
C THR A 99 17.98 -13.18 12.55
N GLU A 100 16.80 -13.03 13.16
CA GLU A 100 16.12 -14.06 13.93
C GLU A 100 15.37 -15.10 13.08
N LEU A 101 15.00 -14.76 11.86
CA LEU A 101 14.23 -15.60 10.96
C LEU A 101 14.96 -15.76 9.62
N ASN A 102 16.30 -15.84 9.63
CA ASN A 102 17.05 -16.06 8.40
C ASN A 102 16.76 -17.45 7.79
N GLU A 103 16.92 -17.55 6.46
CA GLU A 103 16.56 -18.75 5.69
C GLU A 103 17.21 -20.03 6.21
N VAL A 104 18.50 -19.97 6.57
CA VAL A 104 19.28 -21.14 7.00
C VAL A 104 18.66 -21.72 8.28
N ASP A 105 18.41 -20.86 9.27
CA ASP A 105 17.83 -21.27 10.54
C ASP A 105 16.38 -21.71 10.40
N VAL A 106 15.56 -20.96 9.65
CA VAL A 106 14.14 -21.31 9.40
C VAL A 106 14.02 -22.67 8.74
N ARG A 107 14.77 -22.94 7.66
CA ARG A 107 14.74 -24.25 7.01
C ARG A 107 15.28 -25.36 7.91
N ALA A 108 16.25 -25.08 8.77
CA ALA A 108 16.74 -26.04 9.75
C ALA A 108 15.69 -26.36 10.84
N TRP A 109 14.95 -25.36 11.33
CA TRP A 109 13.84 -25.53 12.26
C TRP A 109 12.72 -26.37 11.66
N LEU A 110 12.31 -26.08 10.42
CA LEU A 110 11.29 -26.87 9.71
C LEU A 110 11.68 -28.35 9.59
N LYS A 111 12.95 -28.65 9.25
CA LYS A 111 13.46 -30.03 9.17
C LYS A 111 13.45 -30.77 10.50
N ARG A 112 13.60 -30.06 11.62
CA ARG A 112 13.53 -30.64 12.98
C ARG A 112 12.11 -30.71 13.54
N GLY A 113 11.11 -30.23 12.81
CA GLY A 113 9.74 -30.12 13.29
C GLY A 113 9.52 -28.98 14.30
N GLU A 114 10.44 -28.01 14.37
CA GLU A 114 10.42 -26.88 15.32
C GLU A 114 9.63 -25.68 14.76
N ALA A 115 8.52 -25.93 14.06
CA ALA A 115 7.74 -24.88 13.39
C ALA A 115 7.12 -23.87 14.36
N ASP A 116 6.81 -24.29 15.58
CA ASP A 116 6.30 -23.41 16.65
C ASP A 116 7.27 -22.27 16.98
N VAL A 117 8.59 -22.48 16.82
CA VAL A 117 9.60 -21.44 17.04
C VAL A 117 9.45 -20.33 16.00
N ILE A 118 9.20 -20.69 14.75
CA ILE A 118 8.98 -19.74 13.65
C ILE A 118 7.70 -18.97 13.91
N VAL A 119 6.60 -19.67 14.20
CA VAL A 119 5.30 -19.05 14.48
C VAL A 119 5.38 -18.09 15.67
N ALA A 120 6.01 -18.49 16.77
CA ALA A 120 6.17 -17.64 17.95
C ALA A 120 6.92 -16.32 17.63
N ARG A 121 7.97 -16.39 16.80
CA ARG A 121 8.70 -15.19 16.35
C ARG A 121 7.86 -14.31 15.43
N LEU A 122 7.13 -14.89 14.48
CA LEU A 122 6.21 -14.14 13.60
C LEU A 122 5.09 -13.45 14.40
N VAL A 123 4.53 -14.14 15.38
CA VAL A 123 3.53 -13.56 16.31
C VAL A 123 4.14 -12.41 17.11
N ALA A 124 5.36 -12.56 17.63
CA ALA A 124 6.04 -11.49 18.37
C ALA A 124 6.27 -10.23 17.50
N LEU A 125 6.57 -10.41 16.20
CA LEU A 125 6.67 -9.30 15.24
C LEU A 125 5.33 -8.59 15.06
N LEU A 126 4.22 -9.33 14.91
CA LEU A 126 2.87 -8.74 14.83
C LEU A 126 2.50 -7.99 16.11
N GLN A 127 2.81 -8.54 17.28
CA GLN A 127 2.56 -7.89 18.57
C GLN A 127 3.38 -6.60 18.74
N SER A 128 4.57 -6.56 18.17
CA SER A 128 5.50 -5.41 18.21
C SER A 128 5.23 -4.39 17.09
N ALA A 129 4.27 -4.67 16.20
CA ALA A 129 4.00 -3.82 15.04
C ALA A 129 3.68 -2.37 15.47
N PRO A 130 4.41 -1.37 14.95
CA PRO A 130 4.18 0.02 15.33
C PRO A 130 2.79 0.50 14.89
N LYS A 131 2.19 1.35 15.73
CA LYS A 131 0.86 1.92 15.49
C LYS A 131 0.89 2.80 14.23
N GLY A 132 0.19 2.39 13.17
CA GLY A 132 -0.03 3.22 11.99
C GLY A 132 0.05 2.51 10.64
N LEU A 133 0.85 1.44 10.51
CA LEU A 133 0.90 0.62 9.29
C LEU A 133 0.00 -0.62 9.38
N ILE A 134 -0.15 -1.19 10.59
CA ILE A 134 -1.06 -2.31 10.86
C ILE A 134 -2.08 -1.88 11.90
N GLN A 135 -3.36 -2.16 11.64
CA GLN A 135 -4.43 -1.93 12.60
C GLN A 135 -4.75 -3.22 13.35
N SER A 136 -4.46 -3.28 14.66
CA SER A 136 -4.91 -4.36 15.56
C SER A 136 -4.75 -5.79 15.02
N PRO A 137 -3.53 -6.35 14.95
CA PRO A 137 -3.28 -7.68 14.38
C PRO A 137 -3.80 -8.85 15.24
N ALA A 138 -4.60 -8.60 16.27
CA ALA A 138 -5.03 -9.61 17.25
C ALA A 138 -5.80 -10.78 16.62
N SER A 139 -6.68 -10.52 15.65
CA SER A 139 -7.41 -11.59 14.96
C SER A 139 -6.49 -12.45 14.09
N VAL A 140 -5.47 -11.83 13.47
CA VAL A 140 -4.47 -12.55 12.66
C VAL A 140 -3.59 -13.41 13.55
N ILE A 141 -3.11 -12.86 14.68
CA ILE A 141 -2.35 -13.61 15.68
C ILE A 141 -3.15 -14.83 16.14
N GLN A 142 -4.41 -14.63 16.55
CA GLN A 142 -5.26 -15.72 17.01
C GLN A 142 -5.51 -16.80 15.94
N ALA A 143 -5.64 -16.39 14.67
CA ALA A 143 -5.80 -17.31 13.56
C ALA A 143 -4.55 -18.15 13.33
N ILE A 144 -3.37 -17.53 13.34
CA ILE A 144 -2.08 -18.22 13.22
C ILE A 144 -1.86 -19.20 14.37
N GLU A 145 -2.09 -18.77 15.62
CA GLU A 145 -1.88 -19.60 16.82
C GLU A 145 -2.83 -20.80 16.92
N LYS A 146 -4.01 -20.73 16.30
CA LYS A 146 -4.96 -21.86 16.23
C LYS A 146 -4.70 -22.80 15.06
N GLY A 147 -3.96 -22.34 14.06
CA GLY A 147 -3.67 -23.09 12.84
C GLY A 147 -2.58 -24.15 13.03
N SER A 148 -2.29 -24.88 11.96
CA SER A 148 -1.13 -25.78 11.90
C SER A 148 0.15 -24.96 11.84
N ALA A 149 0.95 -24.99 12.91
CA ALA A 149 2.20 -24.24 12.97
C ALA A 149 3.17 -24.67 11.85
N HIS A 150 3.24 -25.97 11.56
CA HIS A 150 4.08 -26.50 10.49
C HIS A 150 3.68 -25.99 9.11
N GLU A 151 2.39 -26.04 8.80
CA GLU A 151 1.87 -25.62 7.50
C GLU A 151 2.05 -24.12 7.29
N PHE A 152 1.68 -23.31 8.31
CA PHE A 152 1.86 -21.86 8.25
C PHE A 152 3.33 -21.46 8.11
N ALA A 153 4.23 -22.05 8.92
CA ALA A 153 5.64 -21.74 8.87
C ALA A 153 6.30 -22.18 7.55
N SER A 154 5.90 -23.33 6.99
CA SER A 154 6.41 -23.82 5.71
C SER A 154 5.99 -22.89 4.58
N LEU A 155 4.69 -22.62 4.42
CA LEU A 155 4.19 -21.79 3.32
C LEU A 155 4.66 -20.33 3.43
N TRP A 156 4.78 -19.80 4.65
CA TRP A 156 5.42 -18.49 4.86
C TRP A 156 6.89 -18.51 4.44
N CYS A 157 7.64 -19.57 4.79
CA CYS A 157 9.04 -19.72 4.39
C CYS A 157 9.16 -19.79 2.87
N ASP A 158 8.28 -20.49 2.18
CA ASP A 158 8.30 -20.61 0.72
C ASP A 158 7.95 -19.28 0.05
N VAL A 159 6.97 -18.52 0.54
CA VAL A 159 6.68 -17.17 0.03
C VAL A 159 7.85 -16.19 0.26
N VAL A 160 8.56 -16.30 1.38
CA VAL A 160 9.68 -15.38 1.71
C VAL A 160 10.97 -15.80 1.03
N TYR A 161 11.32 -17.08 1.03
CA TYR A 161 12.62 -17.63 0.66
C TYR A 161 12.59 -18.59 -0.54
N GLY A 162 11.40 -18.85 -1.09
CA GLY A 162 11.22 -19.59 -2.32
C GLY A 162 11.88 -18.91 -3.50
N ASN A 163 11.97 -19.66 -4.59
CA ASN A 163 12.51 -19.17 -5.85
C ASN A 163 11.43 -18.41 -6.64
N GLU A 164 11.86 -17.60 -7.61
CA GLU A 164 10.93 -16.77 -8.39
C GLU A 164 10.08 -17.60 -9.36
N GLU A 165 10.52 -18.80 -9.75
CA GLU A 165 9.82 -19.67 -10.68
C GLU A 165 8.55 -20.29 -10.05
N GLU A 166 8.62 -20.64 -8.77
CA GLU A 166 7.54 -21.24 -7.98
C GLU A 166 6.68 -20.20 -7.25
N ARG A 167 7.06 -18.92 -7.30
CA ARG A 167 6.43 -17.82 -6.56
C ARG A 167 4.90 -17.76 -6.69
N ALA A 168 4.37 -18.05 -7.88
CA ALA A 168 2.93 -18.05 -8.11
C ALA A 168 2.22 -19.18 -7.36
N GLU A 169 2.84 -20.36 -7.30
CA GLU A 169 2.33 -21.55 -6.62
C GLU A 169 2.46 -21.39 -5.10
N ASP A 170 3.63 -20.95 -4.63
CA ASP A 170 3.91 -20.68 -3.21
C ASP A 170 2.94 -19.65 -2.64
N TRP A 171 2.72 -18.55 -3.38
CA TRP A 171 1.78 -17.51 -2.97
C TRP A 171 0.34 -18.02 -2.96
N ALA A 172 -0.08 -18.78 -3.97
CA ALA A 172 -1.43 -19.33 -4.04
C ALA A 172 -1.71 -20.27 -2.85
N ALA A 173 -0.77 -21.15 -2.51
CA ALA A 173 -0.88 -22.03 -1.36
C ALA A 173 -0.97 -21.24 -0.04
N PHE A 174 -0.11 -20.22 0.14
CA PHE A 174 -0.15 -19.38 1.33
C PHE A 174 -1.45 -18.57 1.46
N ALA A 175 -1.96 -18.02 0.35
CA ALA A 175 -3.23 -17.31 0.31
C ALA A 175 -4.42 -18.24 0.64
N GLU A 176 -4.41 -19.47 0.13
CA GLU A 176 -5.41 -20.50 0.42
C GLU A 176 -5.46 -20.78 1.93
N LEU A 177 -4.30 -21.05 2.55
CA LEU A 177 -4.19 -21.26 4.00
C LEU A 177 -4.69 -20.05 4.80
N CYS A 178 -4.30 -18.84 4.41
CA CYS A 178 -4.75 -17.62 5.10
C CYS A 178 -6.28 -17.51 5.11
N ARG A 179 -6.93 -17.85 4.00
CA ARG A 179 -8.40 -17.87 3.89
C ARG A 179 -9.02 -18.98 4.74
N GLU A 180 -8.44 -20.17 4.81
CA GLU A 180 -8.90 -21.25 5.70
C GLU A 180 -8.81 -20.86 7.18
N LEU A 181 -7.76 -20.13 7.55
CA LEU A 181 -7.58 -19.58 8.89
C LEU A 181 -8.47 -18.35 9.17
N GLY A 182 -9.24 -17.86 8.19
CA GLY A 182 -10.10 -16.69 8.33
C GLY A 182 -9.33 -15.37 8.49
N ILE A 183 -8.11 -15.30 7.96
CA ILE A 183 -7.31 -14.07 7.94
C ILE A 183 -7.79 -13.23 6.76
N HIS A 184 -8.09 -11.95 6.99
CA HIS A 184 -8.57 -11.01 5.94
C HIS A 184 -7.81 -9.68 5.96
N GLN A 185 -6.62 -9.65 6.56
CA GLN A 185 -5.87 -8.42 6.77
C GLN A 185 -4.55 -8.37 5.99
N TRP A 186 -4.61 -7.76 4.81
CA TRP A 186 -3.44 -7.52 3.94
C TRP A 186 -2.25 -6.94 4.68
N SER A 187 -2.47 -5.90 5.48
CA SER A 187 -1.39 -5.18 6.16
C SER A 187 -0.64 -6.05 7.16
N ALA A 188 -1.31 -7.01 7.80
CA ALA A 188 -0.66 -7.89 8.78
C ALA A 188 0.18 -8.98 8.10
N LEU A 189 -0.36 -9.62 7.05
CA LEU A 189 0.35 -10.65 6.30
C LEU A 189 1.57 -10.08 5.58
N THR A 190 1.35 -9.04 4.77
CA THR A 190 2.42 -8.45 3.95
C THR A 190 3.45 -7.70 4.79
N TYR A 191 3.12 -7.31 6.03
CA TYR A 191 4.09 -6.82 6.98
C TYR A 191 5.16 -7.84 7.34
N LEU A 192 4.75 -9.09 7.63
CA LEU A 192 5.70 -10.16 7.94
C LEU A 192 6.62 -10.41 6.76
N LEU A 193 6.12 -10.30 5.52
CA LEU A 193 6.95 -10.44 4.30
C LEU A 193 7.90 -9.25 4.11
N ALA A 194 7.37 -8.02 4.25
CA ALA A 194 8.13 -6.79 4.03
C ALA A 194 9.26 -6.59 5.05
N LEU A 195 9.10 -7.08 6.28
CA LEU A 195 10.19 -7.08 7.27
C LEU A 195 11.38 -7.95 6.83
N MET A 196 11.12 -9.05 6.12
CA MET A 196 12.18 -9.96 5.67
C MET A 196 12.88 -9.48 4.40
N LYS A 197 12.15 -8.83 3.50
CA LYS A 197 12.67 -8.34 2.22
C LYS A 197 12.29 -6.86 1.98
N PRO A 198 12.73 -5.90 2.83
CA PRO A 198 12.27 -4.51 2.77
C PRO A 198 12.64 -3.78 1.48
N MET A 199 13.66 -4.25 0.76
CA MET A 199 14.03 -3.69 -0.55
C MET A 199 13.11 -4.12 -1.69
N GLN A 200 12.35 -5.20 -1.52
CA GLN A 200 11.61 -5.87 -2.59
C GLN A 200 10.10 -5.93 -2.33
N LEU A 201 9.70 -6.08 -1.07
CA LEU A 201 8.32 -6.37 -0.66
C LEU A 201 7.72 -5.18 0.12
N ILE A 202 6.45 -4.89 -0.11
CA ILE A 202 5.74 -3.75 0.50
C ILE A 202 4.64 -4.24 1.44
N ILE A 203 4.39 -3.49 2.51
CA ILE A 203 3.16 -3.60 3.29
C ILE A 203 1.98 -3.08 2.47
N VAL A 204 1.05 -3.96 2.15
CA VAL A 204 -0.20 -3.57 1.50
C VAL A 204 -1.14 -2.96 2.52
N MET A 205 -1.39 -1.66 2.38
CA MET A 205 -2.41 -0.92 3.12
C MET A 205 -3.53 -0.54 2.15
N PRO A 206 -4.57 -1.38 1.96
CA PRO A 206 -5.53 -1.23 0.87
C PRO A 206 -6.12 0.16 0.74
N LYS A 207 -6.60 0.74 1.85
CA LYS A 207 -7.20 2.09 1.86
C LYS A 207 -6.25 3.18 1.37
N ILE A 208 -4.96 3.12 1.76
CA ILE A 208 -3.95 4.11 1.38
C ILE A 208 -3.57 3.92 -0.09
N LEU A 209 -3.30 2.69 -0.52
CA LEU A 209 -2.88 2.40 -1.89
C LEU A 209 -4.00 2.68 -2.89
N THR A 210 -5.25 2.30 -2.60
CA THR A 210 -6.40 2.62 -3.43
C THR A 210 -6.65 4.14 -3.54
N ALA A 211 -6.38 4.91 -2.48
CA ALA A 211 -6.49 6.37 -2.53
C ALA A 211 -5.42 7.04 -3.42
N ILE A 212 -4.21 6.46 -3.46
CA ILE A 212 -3.08 7.00 -4.25
C ILE A 212 -3.10 6.53 -5.70
N ALA A 213 -3.57 5.30 -5.97
CA ALA A 213 -3.53 4.66 -7.29
C ALA A 213 -4.03 5.55 -8.46
N PRO A 214 -5.14 6.32 -8.33
CA PRO A 214 -5.62 7.17 -9.41
C PRO A 214 -4.63 8.26 -9.85
N SER A 215 -3.73 8.70 -8.96
CA SER A 215 -2.67 9.68 -9.29
C SER A 215 -1.65 9.12 -10.29
N TYR A 216 -1.61 7.79 -10.45
CA TYR A 216 -0.73 7.06 -11.35
C TYR A 216 -1.48 6.33 -12.47
N GLY A 217 -2.75 6.69 -12.70
CA GLY A 217 -3.61 6.06 -13.71
C GLY A 217 -3.93 4.60 -13.40
N MET A 218 -3.85 4.18 -12.13
CA MET A 218 -4.13 2.82 -11.68
C MET A 218 -5.44 2.76 -10.91
N THR A 219 -6.11 1.61 -10.97
CA THR A 219 -7.24 1.27 -10.10
C THR A 219 -6.86 0.00 -9.36
N LEU A 220 -6.85 0.05 -8.03
CA LEU A 220 -6.55 -1.09 -7.18
C LEU A 220 -7.80 -1.52 -6.42
N ASN A 221 -8.13 -2.80 -6.51
CA ASN A 221 -9.26 -3.40 -5.82
C ASN A 221 -8.78 -4.62 -5.06
N PHE A 222 -8.34 -4.41 -3.82
CA PHE A 222 -7.89 -5.49 -2.96
C PHE A 222 -9.08 -6.31 -2.48
N THR A 223 -9.05 -7.61 -2.76
CA THR A 223 -9.99 -8.61 -2.26
C THR A 223 -9.43 -9.29 -1.01
N ASP A 224 -10.27 -9.97 -0.23
CA ASP A 224 -9.81 -10.76 0.92
C ASP A 224 -9.19 -12.12 0.51
N ASP A 225 -9.08 -12.39 -0.80
CA ASP A 225 -8.53 -13.62 -1.38
C ASP A 225 -7.00 -13.59 -1.52
N PHE A 226 -6.36 -12.48 -1.15
CA PHE A 226 -4.91 -12.29 -1.23
C PHE A 226 -4.28 -12.70 -2.56
N THR A 227 -4.86 -12.35 -3.70
CA THR A 227 -4.31 -12.83 -4.98
C THR A 227 -2.91 -12.26 -5.25
N LEU A 228 -2.02 -13.05 -5.88
CA LEU A 228 -0.68 -12.57 -6.26
C LEU A 228 -0.78 -11.35 -7.18
N LYS A 229 -1.76 -11.35 -8.09
CA LYS A 229 -2.03 -10.23 -9.00
C LYS A 229 -2.31 -8.91 -8.26
N ASP A 230 -3.10 -8.94 -7.19
CA ASP A 230 -3.39 -7.75 -6.38
C ASP A 230 -2.13 -7.25 -5.66
N TYR A 231 -1.30 -8.18 -5.18
CA TYR A 231 -0.02 -7.86 -4.55
C TYR A 231 1.00 -7.28 -5.54
N GLU A 232 1.11 -7.83 -6.75
CA GLU A 232 1.95 -7.29 -7.83
C GLU A 232 1.50 -5.90 -8.29
N ALA A 233 0.19 -5.65 -8.31
CA ALA A 233 -0.35 -4.33 -8.60
C ALA A 233 0.04 -3.31 -7.52
N ALA A 234 0.07 -3.74 -6.25
CA ALA A 234 0.59 -2.92 -5.14
C ALA A 234 2.10 -2.63 -5.30
N LEU A 235 2.92 -3.63 -5.62
CA LEU A 235 4.35 -3.46 -5.88
C LEU A 235 4.62 -2.51 -7.06
N THR A 236 3.83 -2.63 -8.12
CA THR A 236 3.92 -1.74 -9.29
C THR A 236 3.60 -0.29 -8.90
N LEU A 237 2.56 -0.06 -8.10
CA LEU A 237 2.24 1.27 -7.59
C LEU A 237 3.36 1.80 -6.67
N ALA A 238 3.89 0.96 -5.79
CA ALA A 238 4.99 1.30 -4.88
C ALA A 238 6.24 1.75 -5.65
N ALA A 239 6.62 1.03 -6.70
CA ALA A 239 7.74 1.39 -7.55
C ALA A 239 7.51 2.75 -8.23
N LYS A 240 6.31 2.98 -8.80
CA LYS A 240 5.95 4.29 -9.39
C LYS A 240 6.00 5.42 -8.36
N LEU A 241 5.52 5.17 -7.14
CA LEU A 241 5.54 6.13 -6.04
C LEU A 241 6.97 6.48 -5.64
N LYS A 242 7.84 5.47 -5.50
CA LYS A 242 9.27 5.64 -5.20
C LYS A 242 9.97 6.47 -6.27
N SER A 243 9.80 6.13 -7.55
CA SER A 243 10.40 6.88 -8.66
C SER A 243 9.91 8.32 -8.74
N ALA A 244 8.62 8.57 -8.49
CA ALA A 244 8.07 9.92 -8.48
C ALA A 244 8.57 10.76 -7.30
N ALA A 245 8.69 10.16 -6.10
CA ALA A 245 9.29 10.80 -4.93
C ALA A 245 10.75 11.17 -5.21
N GLN A 246 11.52 10.24 -5.79
CA GLN A 246 12.92 10.45 -6.17
C GLN A 246 13.09 11.59 -7.18
N ALA A 247 12.26 11.62 -8.24
CA ALA A 247 12.27 12.71 -9.22
C ALA A 247 11.97 14.08 -8.60
N ALA A 248 11.32 14.11 -7.43
CA ALA A 248 11.04 15.31 -6.66
C ALA A 248 12.06 15.58 -5.54
N GLY A 249 13.19 14.88 -5.53
CA GLY A 249 14.27 15.03 -4.53
C GLY A 249 14.01 14.35 -3.18
N ILE A 250 13.03 13.44 -3.11
CA ILE A 250 12.73 12.64 -1.92
C ILE A 250 13.29 11.23 -2.12
N GLU A 251 14.43 10.97 -1.50
CA GLU A 251 15.09 9.67 -1.53
C GLU A 251 14.52 8.74 -0.45
N LEU A 252 13.66 7.81 -0.87
CA LEU A 252 13.11 6.75 -0.02
C LEU A 252 14.02 5.52 -0.10
N ARG A 253 14.53 5.04 1.03
CA ARG A 253 15.50 3.94 1.07
C ARG A 253 14.89 2.63 0.55
N ASP A 254 13.74 2.26 1.08
CA ASP A 254 13.14 0.93 0.92
C ASP A 254 11.61 0.98 0.80
N MET A 255 10.97 -0.18 0.65
CA MET A 255 9.50 -0.27 0.49
C MET A 255 8.74 0.06 1.78
N MET A 256 9.37 -0.02 2.94
CA MET A 256 8.78 0.38 4.22
C MET A 256 8.68 1.91 4.28
N GLU A 257 9.72 2.61 3.87
CA GLU A 257 9.70 4.06 3.71
C GLU A 257 8.68 4.50 2.65
N VAL A 258 8.52 3.75 1.56
CA VAL A 258 7.47 3.98 0.56
C VAL A 258 6.07 3.85 1.17
N ALA A 259 5.82 2.81 1.97
CA ALA A 259 4.55 2.62 2.66
C ALA A 259 4.26 3.77 3.65
N VAL A 260 5.25 4.17 4.45
CA VAL A 260 5.11 5.31 5.38
C VAL A 260 4.87 6.62 4.60
N TYR A 261 5.64 6.88 3.55
CA TYR A 261 5.46 8.05 2.69
C TYR A 261 4.05 8.11 2.08
N ALA A 262 3.54 6.98 1.57
CA ALA A 262 2.18 6.86 1.06
C ALA A 262 1.14 7.24 2.14
N ALA A 263 1.32 6.75 3.37
CA ALA A 263 0.44 7.08 4.49
C ALA A 263 0.44 8.58 4.82
N PHE A 264 1.59 9.26 4.75
CA PHE A 264 1.66 10.71 4.91
C PHE A 264 0.95 11.47 3.79
N CYS A 265 1.10 11.02 2.54
CA CYS A 265 0.44 11.65 1.39
C CYS A 265 -1.10 11.61 1.50
N VAL A 266 -1.65 10.56 2.12
CA VAL A 266 -3.10 10.42 2.35
C VAL A 266 -3.56 11.17 3.61
N LYS A 267 -2.76 11.23 4.68
CA LYS A 267 -3.12 11.97 5.92
C LYS A 267 -3.26 13.49 5.74
N ALA A 268 -2.74 14.03 4.64
CA ALA A 268 -2.89 15.43 4.27
C ALA A 268 -4.20 15.74 3.53
N LEU A 269 -5.08 14.74 3.33
CA LEU A 269 -6.45 14.88 2.81
C LEU A 269 -7.43 15.13 3.95
#